data_AF-H7FQM2-F1
#
_entry.id   AF-H7FQM2-F1
#
_cell.length_a   1.000
_cell.length_b   1.000
_cell.length_c   1.000
_cell.angle_alpha   90.00
_cell.angle_beta   90.00
_cell.angle_gamma   90.00
#
_symmetry.space_group_name_H-M   'P 1'
#
loop_
_entity.id
_entity.type
_entity.pdbx_description
1 polymer ?
#
loop_
_entity_poly.entity_id
_entity_poly.type
_entity_poly.pdbx_seq_one_letter_code
_entity_poly.pdbx_strand_id
1 'polypeptide(L)'
;MFYDPFLDYFKSDFNDLPLPLYNPFRLFTSLLFRYGLNMSLSLALIYTLFKDIGMVKFASFLYAFFFVLLIFSFQAIIWVYGEHNNLVLFYVRRFLIQPIFILLFIPAFYYQKLHK
;
A
#
# COMPACT_ATOMS: atom_id res chain seq x y z
N MET A 1 12.04 5.38 -11.53
CA MET A 1 10.59 5.32 -11.25
C MET A 1 10.21 4.18 -10.32
N PHE A 2 10.89 3.03 -10.37
CA PHE A 2 10.58 1.86 -9.53
C PHE A 2 11.81 1.41 -8.73
N TYR A 3 12.23 2.24 -7.77
CA TYR A 3 13.31 1.85 -6.85
C TYR A 3 12.73 1.02 -5.72
N ASP A 4 13.16 -0.23 -5.61
CA ASP A 4 12.71 -1.15 -4.57
C ASP A 4 13.78 -2.22 -4.27
N PRO A 5 14.80 -1.88 -3.45
CA PRO A 5 15.87 -2.81 -3.10
C PRO A 5 15.36 -4.03 -2.30
N PHE A 6 14.20 -3.90 -1.66
CA PHE A 6 13.55 -5.01 -0.97
C PHE A 6 12.95 -6.04 -1.94
N LEU A 7 12.73 -5.69 -3.21
CA LEU A 7 12.20 -6.62 -4.20
C LEU A 7 13.15 -7.80 -4.43
N ASP A 8 14.44 -7.54 -4.55
CA ASP A 8 15.44 -8.59 -4.80
C ASP A 8 15.75 -9.36 -3.50
N TYR A 9 15.76 -8.66 -2.36
CA TYR A 9 15.87 -9.26 -1.03
C TYR A 9 14.80 -10.34 -0.78
N PHE A 10 13.52 -10.03 -1.03
CA PHE A 10 12.42 -10.98 -0.82
C PHE A 10 12.30 -12.05 -1.92
N LYS A 11 13.10 -11.99 -2.99
CA LYS A 11 13.21 -13.05 -4.00
C LYS A 11 14.29 -14.07 -3.67
N SER A 12 15.30 -13.67 -2.89
CA SER A 12 16.35 -14.56 -2.34
C SER A 12 15.90 -15.24 -1.04
N ASP A 13 16.73 -16.14 -0.50
CA ASP A 13 16.52 -16.76 0.82
C ASP A 13 16.69 -15.71 1.94
N PHE A 14 15.61 -14.97 2.21
CA PHE A 14 15.58 -13.79 3.08
C PHE A 14 15.59 -14.12 4.58
N ASN A 15 15.68 -15.39 4.97
CA ASN A 15 15.64 -15.78 6.38
C ASN A 15 16.96 -15.46 7.11
N ASP A 16 18.10 -15.43 6.41
CA ASP A 16 19.44 -15.23 7.00
C ASP A 16 20.23 -14.07 6.37
N LEU A 17 19.61 -13.27 5.50
CA LEU A 17 20.28 -12.18 4.79
C LEU A 17 20.05 -10.82 5.45
N PRO A 18 21.07 -9.95 5.48
CA PRO A 18 20.91 -8.62 6.01
C PRO A 18 20.04 -7.71 5.14
N LEU A 19 19.37 -6.74 5.77
CA LEU A 19 18.55 -5.77 5.02
C LEU A 19 19.43 -5.03 4.00
N PRO A 20 18.97 -4.88 2.75
CA PRO A 20 19.78 -4.25 1.72
C PRO A 20 19.98 -2.76 2.03
N LEU A 21 21.17 -2.24 1.69
CA LEU A 21 21.41 -0.80 1.72
C LEU A 21 20.41 -0.11 0.79
N TYR A 22 19.59 0.76 1.36
CA TYR A 22 18.56 1.48 0.64
C TYR A 22 18.70 2.99 0.81
N ASN A 23 18.30 3.74 -0.21
CA ASN A 23 18.17 5.19 -0.10
C ASN A 23 16.74 5.55 0.35
N PRO A 24 16.55 6.12 1.55
CA PRO A 24 15.22 6.40 2.10
C PRO A 24 14.38 7.32 1.22
N PHE A 25 14.98 8.35 0.64
CA PHE A 25 14.28 9.31 -0.22
C PHE A 25 13.80 8.68 -1.53
N ARG A 26 14.67 7.88 -2.18
CA ARG A 26 14.29 7.15 -3.40
C ARG A 26 13.23 6.09 -3.13
N LEU A 27 13.26 5.44 -1.97
CA LEU A 27 12.26 4.45 -1.58
C LEU A 27 10.91 5.11 -1.31
N PHE A 28 10.90 6.19 -0.52
CA PHE A 28 9.69 6.95 -0.21
C PHE A 28 9.01 7.48 -1.47
N THR A 29 9.77 8.11 -2.37
CA THR A 29 9.22 8.65 -3.64
C THR A 29 8.68 7.54 -4.55
N SER A 30 9.34 6.39 -4.61
CA SER A 30 8.85 5.19 -5.32
C SER A 30 7.55 4.66 -4.74
N LEU A 31 7.44 4.56 -3.41
CA LEU A 31 6.23 4.12 -2.71
C LEU A 31 5.08 5.11 -2.88
N LEU A 32 5.36 6.41 -2.75
CA LEU A 32 4.38 7.48 -2.96
C LEU A 32 3.80 7.42 -4.38
N PHE A 33 4.66 7.27 -5.40
CA PHE A 33 4.22 7.17 -6.78
C PHE A 33 3.36 5.93 -7.04
N ARG A 34 3.82 4.75 -6.58
CA ARG A 34 3.07 3.49 -6.74
C ARG A 34 1.73 3.54 -6.03
N TYR A 35 1.70 4.01 -4.78
CA TYR A 35 0.47 4.13 -4.02
C TYR A 35 -0.49 5.13 -4.65
N GLY A 36 0.02 6.30 -5.07
CA GLY A 36 -0.77 7.32 -5.75
C GLY A 36 -1.41 6.80 -7.03
N LEU A 37 -0.66 6.09 -7.88
CA LEU A 37 -1.22 5.45 -9.08
C LEU A 37 -2.29 4.42 -8.74
N ASN A 38 -2.03 3.53 -7.77
CA ASN A 38 -3.01 2.53 -7.33
C ASN A 38 -4.28 3.18 -6.79
N MET A 39 -4.15 4.23 -5.98
CA MET A 39 -5.25 5.01 -5.44
C MET A 39 -6.05 5.67 -6.58
N SER A 40 -5.40 6.37 -7.51
CA SER A 40 -6.09 7.02 -8.63
C SER A 40 -6.85 6.04 -9.51
N LEU A 41 -6.23 4.91 -9.88
CA LEU A 41 -6.90 3.85 -10.66
C LEU A 41 -8.05 3.22 -9.89
N SER A 42 -7.87 2.99 -8.59
CA SER A 42 -8.92 2.40 -7.74
C SER A 42 -10.12 3.33 -7.57
N LEU A 43 -9.87 4.63 -7.37
CA LEU A 43 -10.92 5.64 -7.27
C LEU A 43 -11.67 5.81 -8.60
N ALA A 44 -10.96 5.78 -9.73
CA ALA A 44 -11.57 5.77 -11.05
C ALA A 44 -12.49 4.55 -11.22
N LEU A 45 -12.03 3.35 -10.82
CA LEU A 45 -12.86 2.14 -10.90
C LEU A 45 -14.10 2.24 -10.00
N ILE A 46 -13.94 2.67 -8.74
CA ILE A 46 -15.07 2.88 -7.81
C ILE A 46 -16.09 3.86 -8.42
N TYR A 47 -15.63 4.96 -9.01
CA TYR A 47 -16.50 5.91 -9.70
C TYR A 47 -17.25 5.25 -10.87
N THR A 48 -16.57 4.48 -11.72
CA THR A 48 -17.22 3.83 -12.87
C THR A 48 -18.26 2.79 -12.46
N LEU A 49 -18.03 2.06 -11.36
CA LEU A 49 -18.93 1.02 -10.86
C LEU A 49 -20.16 1.58 -10.16
N PHE A 50 -19.98 2.56 -9.27
CA PHE A 50 -21.07 3.05 -8.42
C PHE A 50 -21.70 4.36 -8.90
N LYS A 51 -20.95 5.14 -9.70
CA LYS A 51 -21.31 6.50 -10.18
C LYS A 51 -21.70 7.47 -9.06
N ASP A 52 -21.14 7.27 -7.87
CA ASP A 52 -21.42 8.04 -6.66
C ASP A 52 -20.17 8.80 -6.19
N ILE A 53 -20.21 10.13 -6.27
CA ILE A 53 -19.10 11.01 -5.87
C ILE A 53 -18.88 10.97 -4.34
N GLY A 54 -19.93 10.74 -3.55
CA GLY A 54 -19.84 10.60 -2.09
C GLY A 54 -19.00 9.38 -1.71
N MET A 55 -19.22 8.24 -2.38
CA MET A 55 -18.41 7.02 -2.17
C MET A 55 -16.94 7.25 -2.57
N VAL A 56 -16.69 7.94 -3.69
CA VAL A 56 -15.33 8.26 -4.14
C VAL A 56 -14.62 9.19 -3.15
N LYS A 57 -15.31 10.22 -2.64
CA LYS A 57 -14.74 11.12 -1.61
C LYS A 57 -14.38 10.35 -0.35
N PHE A 58 -15.29 9.51 0.15
CA PHE A 58 -15.04 8.68 1.32
C PHE A 58 -13.87 7.70 1.11
N ALA A 59 -13.83 7.02 -0.04
CA ALA A 59 -12.70 6.16 -0.41
C ALA A 59 -11.39 6.94 -0.46
N SER A 60 -11.39 8.14 -1.05
CA SER A 60 -10.17 8.97 -1.17
C SER A 60 -9.60 9.35 0.19
N PHE A 61 -10.47 9.68 1.16
CA PHE A 61 -10.08 9.94 2.54
C PHE A 61 -9.47 8.70 3.20
N LEU A 62 -10.11 7.53 3.05
CA LEU A 62 -9.58 6.27 3.59
C LEU A 62 -8.22 5.90 2.98
N TYR A 63 -8.05 6.04 1.66
CA TYR A 63 -6.76 5.83 1.00
C TYR A 63 -5.68 6.76 1.58
N ALA A 64 -5.96 8.06 1.71
CA ALA A 64 -4.99 8.99 2.30
C ALA A 64 -4.64 8.63 3.75
N PHE A 65 -5.64 8.29 4.56
CA PHE A 65 -5.43 7.85 5.95
C PHE A 65 -4.58 6.58 6.03
N PHE A 66 -4.91 5.55 5.25
CA PHE A 66 -4.14 4.31 5.23
C PHE A 66 -2.73 4.48 4.68
N PHE A 67 -2.52 5.38 3.72
CA PHE A 67 -1.17 5.68 3.23
C PHE A 67 -0.28 6.19 4.36
N VAL A 68 -0.77 7.17 5.12
CA VAL A 68 -0.05 7.75 6.26
C VAL A 68 0.24 6.68 7.30
N LEU A 69 -0.76 5.88 7.68
CA LEU A 69 -0.60 4.80 8.64
C LEU A 69 0.46 3.79 8.16
N LEU A 70 0.32 3.28 6.93
CA LEU A 70 1.20 2.24 6.38
C LEU A 70 2.62 2.73 6.16
N ILE A 71 2.85 3.96 5.72
CA ILE A 71 4.21 4.47 5.51
C ILE A 71 4.94 4.66 6.85
N PHE A 72 4.23 5.13 7.89
CA PHE A 72 4.79 5.19 9.23
C PHE A 72 5.07 3.80 9.79
N SER A 73 4.13 2.86 9.67
CA SER A 73 4.36 1.47 10.08
C SER A 73 5.55 0.85 9.34
N PHE A 74 5.65 1.05 8.03
CA PHE A 74 6.75 0.54 7.21
C PHE A 74 8.11 1.07 7.69
N GLN A 75 8.21 2.37 7.95
CA GLN A 75 9.45 2.97 8.43
C GLN A 75 9.79 2.54 9.87
N ALA A 76 8.78 2.40 10.73
CA ALA A 76 8.95 1.92 12.10
C ALA A 76 9.43 0.47 12.12
N ILE A 77 8.90 -0.39 11.24
CA ILE A 77 9.33 -1.80 11.15
C ILE A 77 10.80 -1.89 10.75
N ILE A 78 11.22 -1.11 9.74
CA ILE A 78 12.63 -1.10 9.31
C ILE A 78 13.54 -0.63 10.46
N TRP A 79 13.11 0.37 11.23
CA TRP A 79 13.92 0.94 12.31
C TRP A 79 14.01 0.05 13.56
N VAL A 80 12.92 -0.62 13.92
CA VAL A 80 12.82 -1.42 15.16
C VAL A 80 13.24 -2.87 14.95
N TYR A 81 12.76 -3.52 13.89
CA TYR A 81 12.85 -4.97 13.75
C TYR A 81 13.98 -5.43 12.83
N GLY A 82 14.53 -4.54 12.00
CA GLY A 82 15.61 -4.87 11.07
C GLY A 82 15.35 -6.20 10.35
N GLU A 83 16.22 -7.18 10.62
CA GLU A 83 16.27 -8.50 9.98
C GLU A 83 15.45 -9.58 10.70
N HIS A 84 14.97 -9.32 11.92
CA HIS A 84 14.32 -10.34 12.74
C HIS A 84 12.85 -10.58 12.38
N ASN A 85 12.22 -9.72 11.58
CA ASN A 85 10.80 -9.82 11.28
C ASN A 85 10.44 -9.49 9.82
N ASN A 86 11.11 -10.19 8.90
CA ASN A 86 11.03 -9.97 7.45
C ASN A 86 9.61 -10.17 6.87
N LEU A 87 8.80 -11.04 7.50
CA LEU A 87 7.42 -11.29 7.07
C LEU A 87 6.52 -10.06 7.23
N VAL A 88 6.60 -9.37 8.37
CA VAL A 88 5.75 -8.19 8.62
C VAL A 88 6.09 -7.07 7.64
N LEU A 89 7.39 -6.84 7.42
CA LEU A 89 7.88 -5.86 6.43
C LEU A 89 7.36 -6.19 5.03
N PHE A 90 7.40 -7.47 4.64
CA PHE A 90 6.90 -7.94 3.36
C PHE A 90 5.40 -7.69 3.17
N TYR A 91 4.57 -7.99 4.18
CA TYR A 91 3.13 -7.77 4.08
C TYR A 91 2.78 -6.28 4.05
N VAL A 92 3.40 -5.44 4.88
CA VAL A 92 3.17 -3.99 4.85
C VAL A 92 3.58 -3.39 3.50
N ARG A 93 4.71 -3.84 2.93
CA ARG A 93 5.14 -3.46 1.58
C ARG A 93 4.10 -3.83 0.52
N ARG A 94 3.50 -5.01 0.60
CA ARG A 94 2.45 -5.45 -0.34
C ARG A 94 1.22 -4.55 -0.28
N PHE A 95 0.77 -4.15 0.90
CA PHE A 95 -0.34 -3.19 1.04
C PHE A 95 -0.05 -1.81 0.41
N LEU A 96 1.20 -1.36 0.45
CA LEU A 96 1.61 -0.10 -0.18
C LEU A 96 1.72 -0.19 -1.71
N ILE A 97 2.19 -1.33 -2.23
CA ILE A 97 2.54 -1.48 -3.65
C ILE A 97 1.42 -2.09 -4.48
N GLN A 98 0.56 -2.93 -3.90
CA GLN A 98 -0.51 -3.63 -4.60
C GLN A 98 -1.87 -2.96 -4.33
N PRO A 99 -2.82 -3.01 -5.28
CA PRO A 99 -4.13 -2.39 -5.13
C PRO A 99 -5.07 -3.21 -4.22
N ILE A 100 -4.63 -3.65 -3.04
CA ILE A 100 -5.41 -4.55 -2.16
C ILE A 100 -6.66 -3.86 -1.62
N PHE A 101 -6.60 -2.55 -1.36
CA PHE A 101 -7.74 -1.77 -0.87
C PHE A 101 -8.95 -1.79 -1.80
N ILE A 102 -8.76 -1.94 -3.11
CA ILE A 102 -9.86 -2.00 -4.07
C ILE A 102 -10.74 -3.23 -3.82
N LEU A 103 -10.12 -4.36 -3.45
CA LEU A 103 -10.79 -5.62 -3.16
C LEU A 103 -11.64 -5.50 -1.89
N LEU A 104 -11.27 -4.61 -0.97
CA LEU A 104 -12.02 -4.32 0.24
C LEU A 104 -13.14 -3.31 -0.01
N PHE A 105 -12.86 -2.24 -0.76
CA PHE A 105 -13.82 -1.14 -0.94
C PHE A 105 -14.98 -1.47 -1.87
N ILE A 106 -14.75 -2.25 -2.94
CA ILE A 106 -15.83 -2.64 -3.85
C ILE A 106 -16.95 -3.41 -3.12
N PRO A 107 -16.69 -4.54 -2.44
CA PRO A 107 -17.75 -5.27 -1.76
C PRO A 107 -18.37 -4.46 -0.61
N ALA A 108 -17.58 -3.64 0.10
CA ALA A 108 -18.09 -2.78 1.16
C ALA A 108 -19.11 -1.75 0.62
N PHE A 109 -18.79 -1.05 -0.47
CA PHE A 109 -19.70 -0.10 -1.10
C PHE A 109 -20.89 -0.77 -1.78
N TYR A 110 -20.67 -1.97 -2.34
CA TYR A 110 -21.76 -2.78 -2.88
C TYR A 110 -22.79 -3.12 -1.80
N TYR A 111 -22.33 -3.58 -0.63
CA TYR A 111 -23.21 -3.90 0.48
C TYR A 111 -23.89 -2.65 1.05
N GLN A 112 -23.16 -1.53 1.17
CA GLN A 112 -23.73 -0.25 1.61
C GLN A 112 -24.86 0.23 0.68
N LYS A 113 -24.69 0.04 -0.63
CA LYS A 113 -25.70 0.42 -1.63
C LYS A 113 -26.92 -0.48 -1.60
N LEU A 114 -26.77 -1.75 -1.21
CA LEU A 114 -27.88 -2.70 -1.10
C LEU A 114 -28.81 -2.38 0.09
N HIS A 115 -28.26 -1.83 1.17
CA HIS A 115 -29.01 -1.45 2.38
C HIS A 115 -29.54 -0.01 2.37
N LYS A 116 -29.36 0.72 1.28
CA LYS A 116 -29.94 2.04 1.02
C LYS A 116 -31.03 1.92 -0.04
#